data_AF-A0A9X8MJJ7-F1
#
_entry.id   AF-A0A9X8MJJ7-F1
#
_cell.length_a   1.000
_cell.length_b   1.000
_cell.length_c   1.000
_cell.angle_alpha   90.00
_cell.angle_beta   90.00
_cell.angle_gamma   90.00
#
_symmetry.space_group_name_H-M   'P 1'
#
loop_
_entity.id
_entity.type
_entity.pdbx_description
1 polymer ?
#
loop_
_entity_poly.entity_id
_entity_poly.type
_entity_poly.pdbx_seq_one_letter_code
_entity_poly.pdbx_strand_id
1 'polypeptide(L)'
;MTPTPMTTTPDVRRTIRATTATEAGAPRATGADPAVRIPAQAGPPGTRTGCTTPADTTPTDGDTAGAPAPHDPCAHGFLPERPPVRSMIGTWTRLDALAREAAVATDRATAVDIVARADRADELTALRQRVSRLSPRNAEAAAMRVAVIAVSCGWGALDPQAPAAREVANEAFLELWAAIAHRIDHDQFVALPTLALHNWAPERKPRRHIPIDQLARTEQLVPIVRWAPEGQPLSRLDRLMLAATRLEAHGIWLFRLADTLAGRAPDDSSTPTALRRLVRIQHALRAQLHSEAAELAAAPATDQQRAVLAALAEQGALEPPVLQAADAVLGIGGRRPGEGRRQHLRRHLPAQHRAWLSAMDRHCAPVRTLAHRGGPDAAVYREAQESLIALRRTYTALVQTAAAPTPGGPLPEAA
;
A
#
# COMPACT_ATOMS: atom_id res chain seq x y z
N MET A 1 84.12 -0.23 -19.26
CA MET A 1 83.48 -1.36 -18.56
C MET A 1 81.97 -1.22 -18.72
N THR A 2 81.37 -2.07 -19.54
CA THR A 2 79.92 -2.36 -19.61
C THR A 2 79.53 -3.29 -18.44
N PRO A 3 78.24 -3.57 -18.13
CA PRO A 3 76.98 -3.02 -18.67
C PRO A 3 75.90 -2.68 -17.62
N THR A 4 74.88 -1.92 -18.03
CA THR A 4 73.56 -1.82 -17.38
C THR A 4 72.56 -2.72 -18.12
N PRO A 5 71.70 -3.50 -17.44
CA PRO A 5 70.57 -4.15 -18.09
C PRO A 5 69.21 -3.47 -17.81
N MET A 6 68.40 -3.53 -18.86
CA MET A 6 66.95 -3.30 -19.01
C MET A 6 66.13 -4.07 -17.94
N THR A 7 64.83 -3.86 -17.68
CA THR A 7 63.73 -3.98 -18.67
C THR A 7 62.35 -3.64 -18.04
N THR A 8 61.51 -2.97 -18.85
CA THR A 8 60.04 -3.11 -19.07
C THR A 8 59.00 -2.89 -17.95
N THR A 9 58.22 -1.85 -18.18
CA THR A 9 56.77 -1.72 -17.87
C THR A 9 55.97 -1.99 -19.16
N PRO A 10 54.79 -2.64 -19.12
CA PRO A 10 53.80 -2.48 -20.19
C PRO A 10 52.53 -1.78 -19.68
N ASP A 11 52.26 -0.64 -20.29
CA ASP A 11 50.98 0.06 -20.35
C ASP A 11 50.34 -0.33 -21.70
N VAL A 12 49.13 -0.90 -21.72
CA VAL A 12 48.38 -1.12 -22.99
C VAL A 12 46.90 -0.83 -22.82
N ARG A 13 46.51 0.19 -23.60
CA ARG A 13 45.19 0.76 -23.86
C ARG A 13 44.16 -0.22 -24.41
N ARG A 14 42.92 0.06 -24.01
CA ARG A 14 41.63 -0.22 -24.67
C ARG A 14 41.72 -0.25 -26.19
N THR A 15 41.19 -1.33 -26.77
CA THR A 15 40.66 -1.38 -28.13
C THR A 15 39.35 -2.16 -28.10
N ILE A 16 38.20 -1.52 -28.38
CA ILE A 16 37.04 -2.21 -28.95
C ILE A 16 36.54 -1.39 -30.13
N ARG A 17 36.63 -2.03 -31.28
CA ARG A 17 36.30 -1.55 -32.63
C ARG A 17 34.84 -1.93 -32.93
N ALA A 18 34.11 -1.02 -33.55
CA ALA A 18 32.85 -1.31 -34.22
C ALA A 18 33.09 -2.02 -35.55
N THR A 19 32.24 -2.98 -35.90
CA THR A 19 32.02 -3.41 -37.29
C THR A 19 30.59 -3.88 -37.50
N THR A 20 30.08 -3.57 -38.68
CA THR A 20 28.70 -3.55 -39.18
C THR A 20 28.24 -4.86 -39.84
N ALA A 21 26.92 -5.11 -39.76
CA ALA A 21 25.97 -5.67 -40.74
C ALA A 21 26.29 -6.95 -41.55
N THR A 22 25.35 -7.91 -41.59
CA THR A 22 24.50 -8.26 -42.76
C THR A 22 23.49 -9.37 -42.41
N GLU A 23 22.31 -9.30 -43.03
CA GLU A 23 21.10 -10.12 -42.93
C GLU A 23 21.28 -11.62 -43.28
N ALA A 24 20.51 -12.50 -42.63
CA ALA A 24 19.76 -13.61 -43.25
C ALA A 24 18.96 -14.41 -42.20
N GLY A 25 17.67 -14.66 -42.48
CA GLY A 25 16.94 -15.83 -41.97
C GLY A 25 15.95 -15.59 -40.82
N ALA A 26 14.75 -15.13 -41.15
CA ALA A 26 13.60 -15.16 -40.25
C ALA A 26 12.92 -16.56 -40.26
N PRO A 27 12.62 -17.16 -39.09
CA PRO A 27 11.53 -18.10 -38.98
C PRO A 27 10.29 -17.40 -38.39
N ARG A 28 9.15 -17.53 -39.10
CA ARG A 28 7.82 -17.21 -38.59
C ARG A 28 7.50 -18.09 -37.37
N ALA A 29 7.18 -17.47 -36.23
CA ALA A 29 6.51 -18.11 -35.12
C ALA A 29 5.12 -17.50 -34.95
N THR A 30 4.13 -18.23 -35.42
CA THR A 30 2.72 -18.19 -35.05
C THR A 30 2.54 -18.38 -33.54
N GLY A 31 1.69 -17.57 -32.90
CA GLY A 31 1.30 -17.78 -31.51
C GLY A 31 0.84 -16.52 -30.79
N ALA A 32 -0.13 -15.80 -31.36
CA ALA A 32 -0.89 -14.81 -30.59
C ALA A 32 -1.94 -15.56 -29.76
N ASP A 33 -1.71 -15.68 -28.46
CA ASP A 33 -2.70 -16.19 -27.51
C ASP A 33 -3.54 -15.00 -26.97
N PRO A 34 -4.87 -15.14 -26.83
CA PRO A 34 -5.78 -14.01 -26.88
C PRO A 34 -5.96 -13.31 -25.53
N ALA A 35 -5.90 -11.99 -25.56
CA ALA A 35 -6.44 -11.14 -24.51
C ALA A 35 -7.93 -11.45 -24.31
N VAL A 36 -8.29 -11.91 -23.10
CA VAL A 36 -9.66 -12.17 -22.66
C VAL A 36 -10.46 -10.86 -22.71
N ARG A 37 -11.24 -10.67 -23.78
CA ARG A 37 -12.33 -9.68 -23.84
C ARG A 37 -13.54 -10.26 -23.13
N ILE A 38 -13.99 -9.63 -22.05
CA ILE A 38 -15.27 -9.92 -21.41
C ILE A 38 -16.35 -9.11 -22.16
N PRO A 39 -17.40 -9.74 -22.71
CA PRO A 39 -18.45 -9.01 -23.44
C PRO A 39 -19.31 -8.19 -22.46
N ALA A 40 -19.58 -6.93 -22.81
CA ALA A 40 -20.63 -6.14 -22.20
C ALA A 40 -21.98 -6.75 -22.61
N GLN A 41 -22.71 -7.32 -21.65
CA GLN A 41 -24.09 -7.73 -21.89
C GLN A 41 -24.99 -6.49 -21.89
N ALA A 42 -25.57 -6.21 -23.04
CA ALA A 42 -26.71 -5.33 -23.21
C ALA A 42 -27.91 -5.89 -22.43
N GLY A 43 -28.49 -5.06 -21.56
CA GLY A 43 -29.77 -5.36 -20.92
C GLY A 43 -30.95 -5.23 -21.90
N PRO A 44 -32.08 -5.89 -21.63
CA PRO A 44 -33.26 -5.87 -22.50
C PRO A 44 -33.98 -4.50 -22.47
N PRO A 45 -34.73 -4.15 -23.54
CA PRO A 45 -35.34 -2.84 -23.69
C PRO A 45 -36.55 -2.67 -22.76
N GLY A 46 -36.43 -1.80 -21.77
CA GLY A 46 -37.55 -1.28 -20.99
C GLY A 46 -38.26 -0.16 -21.76
N THR A 47 -39.54 -0.37 -22.03
CA THR A 47 -40.49 0.54 -22.67
C THR A 47 -40.47 1.92 -22.01
N ARG A 48 -40.10 2.96 -22.77
CA ARG A 48 -40.11 4.35 -22.31
C ARG A 48 -41.14 5.13 -23.14
N THR A 49 -42.33 5.30 -22.57
CA THR A 49 -43.36 6.24 -23.06
C THR A 49 -42.84 7.66 -22.80
N GLY A 50 -42.81 8.48 -23.85
CA GLY A 50 -42.13 9.78 -23.83
C GLY A 50 -42.87 10.89 -23.09
N CYS A 51 -42.15 11.98 -22.83
CA CYS A 51 -42.60 13.35 -23.14
C CYS A 51 -41.46 14.38 -22.91
N THR A 52 -41.24 15.21 -23.92
CA THR A 52 -40.80 16.63 -23.89
C THR A 52 -39.46 17.04 -23.25
N THR A 53 -38.52 17.44 -24.11
CA THR A 53 -37.59 18.58 -23.92
C THR A 53 -38.36 19.91 -23.98
N PRO A 54 -37.90 21.02 -23.35
CA PRO A 54 -36.83 21.82 -24.00
C PRO A 54 -35.87 22.62 -23.08
N ALA A 55 -34.77 23.03 -23.73
CA ALA A 55 -33.99 24.27 -23.56
C ALA A 55 -32.92 24.42 -22.47
N ASP A 56 -31.71 24.69 -22.98
CA ASP A 56 -30.60 25.52 -22.48
C ASP A 56 -30.70 26.08 -21.05
N THR A 57 -29.81 25.58 -20.19
CA THR A 57 -29.15 26.39 -19.16
C THR A 57 -27.74 25.87 -18.92
N THR A 58 -26.78 26.76 -19.07
CA THR A 58 -25.37 26.67 -18.64
C THR A 58 -25.25 26.12 -17.21
N PRO A 59 -24.31 25.20 -16.90
CA PRO A 59 -24.11 24.80 -15.52
C PRO A 59 -23.29 25.88 -14.82
N THR A 60 -23.96 26.62 -13.95
CA THR A 60 -23.34 27.41 -12.89
C THR A 60 -22.85 26.43 -11.82
N ASP A 61 -21.57 26.52 -11.46
CA ASP A 61 -20.98 25.82 -10.32
C ASP A 61 -21.70 26.27 -9.03
N GLY A 62 -22.69 25.49 -8.63
CA GLY A 62 -23.46 25.65 -7.40
C GLY A 62 -23.04 24.60 -6.39
N ASP A 63 -22.16 25.02 -5.49
CA ASP A 63 -21.68 24.30 -4.31
C ASP A 63 -22.89 23.84 -3.47
N THR A 64 -23.33 22.61 -3.70
CA THR A 64 -24.37 21.98 -2.88
C THR A 64 -23.61 21.18 -1.83
N ALA A 65 -23.68 21.63 -0.58
CA ALA A 65 -23.26 20.89 0.60
C ALA A 65 -24.14 19.63 0.75
N GLY A 66 -23.90 18.65 -0.10
CA GLY A 66 -24.41 17.30 0.04
C GLY A 66 -23.62 16.60 1.14
N ALA A 67 -24.32 15.86 2.00
CA ALA A 67 -23.69 14.80 2.78
C ALA A 67 -22.71 14.04 1.86
N PRO A 68 -21.49 13.69 2.32
CA PRO A 68 -20.54 12.98 1.49
C PRO A 68 -21.27 11.78 0.87
N ALA A 69 -21.24 11.71 -0.47
CA ALA A 69 -21.85 10.59 -1.18
C ALA A 69 -21.33 9.30 -0.52
N PRO A 70 -22.21 8.31 -0.27
CA PRO A 70 -21.79 7.09 0.40
C PRO A 70 -20.61 6.50 -0.37
N HIS A 71 -19.47 6.41 0.32
CA HIS A 71 -18.24 5.85 -0.22
C HIS A 71 -18.57 4.48 -0.82
N ASP A 72 -18.36 4.32 -2.12
CA ASP A 72 -18.54 3.03 -2.79
C ASP A 72 -17.20 2.31 -2.76
N PRO A 73 -16.97 1.37 -1.82
CA PRO A 73 -15.73 0.62 -1.76
C PRO A 73 -15.47 -0.22 -3.04
N CYS A 74 -16.46 -0.42 -3.92
CA CYS A 74 -16.27 -1.05 -5.22
C CYS A 74 -15.59 -0.15 -6.27
N ALA A 75 -15.49 1.18 -6.01
CA ALA A 75 -14.89 2.15 -6.92
C ALA A 75 -13.35 2.17 -6.87
N HIS A 76 -12.74 2.06 -5.68
CA HIS A 76 -11.28 2.11 -5.50
C HIS A 76 -10.75 1.11 -4.46
N GLY A 77 -11.60 0.27 -3.85
CA GLY A 77 -11.20 -0.61 -2.76
C GLY A 77 -10.71 0.21 -1.56
N PHE A 78 -9.57 -0.20 -0.97
CA PHE A 78 -8.93 0.52 0.14
C PHE A 78 -8.03 1.69 -0.29
N LEU A 79 -7.83 1.91 -1.61
CA LEU A 79 -7.08 3.07 -2.09
C LEU A 79 -7.85 4.36 -1.79
N PRO A 80 -7.14 5.49 -1.60
CA PRO A 80 -7.79 6.79 -1.52
C PRO A 80 -8.50 7.12 -2.85
N GLU A 81 -9.56 7.92 -2.79
CA GLU A 81 -10.35 8.32 -3.97
C GLU A 81 -9.53 9.07 -5.03
N ARG A 82 -8.47 9.76 -4.59
CA ARG A 82 -7.59 10.55 -5.44
C ARG A 82 -6.13 10.21 -5.16
N PRO A 83 -5.21 10.47 -6.10
CA PRO A 83 -3.78 10.30 -5.86
C PRO A 83 -3.34 11.06 -4.60
N PRO A 84 -2.51 10.46 -3.74
CA PRO A 84 -2.03 11.12 -2.53
C PRO A 84 -1.34 12.47 -2.82
N VAL A 85 -1.38 13.37 -1.85
CA VAL A 85 -0.81 14.71 -1.99
C VAL A 85 0.73 14.62 -1.99
N ARG A 86 1.35 14.88 -3.14
CA ARG A 86 2.80 14.79 -3.35
C ARG A 86 3.60 15.80 -2.52
N SER A 87 3.08 17.01 -2.38
CA SER A 87 3.71 18.07 -1.59
C SER A 87 2.64 18.86 -0.88
N MET A 88 2.81 19.06 0.42
CA MET A 88 2.03 19.97 1.22
C MET A 88 2.43 21.41 0.88
N ILE A 89 1.52 22.36 1.12
CA ILE A 89 1.69 23.77 0.74
C ILE A 89 1.64 24.70 1.95
N GLY A 90 2.16 25.91 1.77
CA GLY A 90 2.15 26.94 2.80
C GLY A 90 2.91 26.49 4.04
N THR A 91 2.30 26.63 5.22
CA THR A 91 2.93 26.31 6.50
C THR A 91 3.21 24.80 6.69
N TRP A 92 2.54 23.95 5.91
CA TRP A 92 2.66 22.49 6.00
C TRP A 92 3.87 21.93 5.24
N THR A 93 4.58 22.74 4.46
CA THR A 93 5.85 22.33 3.83
C THR A 93 6.90 21.92 4.88
N ARG A 94 6.82 22.49 6.09
CA ARG A 94 7.67 22.12 7.23
C ARG A 94 7.44 20.69 7.69
N LEU A 95 6.18 20.24 7.73
CA LEU A 95 5.85 18.84 8.06
C LEU A 95 6.38 17.87 7.00
N ASP A 96 6.32 18.26 5.71
CA ASP A 96 6.93 17.51 4.61
C ASP A 96 8.45 17.37 4.79
N ALA A 97 9.14 18.48 5.10
CA ALA A 97 10.59 18.47 5.34
C ALA A 97 10.95 17.61 6.56
N LEU A 98 10.23 17.79 7.66
CA LEU A 98 10.43 17.03 8.90
C LEU A 98 10.29 15.52 8.67
N ALA A 99 9.24 15.09 7.95
CA ALA A 99 9.03 13.68 7.64
C ALA A 99 10.12 13.11 6.73
N ARG A 100 10.61 13.90 5.75
CA ARG A 100 11.72 13.49 4.89
C ARG A 100 13.02 13.32 5.67
N GLU A 101 13.35 14.27 6.54
CA GLU A 101 14.54 14.20 7.38
C GLU A 101 14.47 13.00 8.35
N ALA A 102 13.33 12.80 9.02
CA ALA A 102 13.15 11.68 9.94
C ALA A 102 13.21 10.31 9.25
N ALA A 103 12.71 10.19 8.02
CA ALA A 103 12.72 8.94 7.24
C ALA A 103 14.11 8.50 6.80
N VAL A 104 15.07 9.43 6.64
CA VAL A 104 16.44 9.13 6.19
C VAL A 104 17.47 9.24 7.32
N ALA A 105 17.02 9.45 8.57
CA ALA A 105 17.89 9.49 9.73
C ALA A 105 18.68 8.16 9.87
N THR A 106 19.88 8.22 10.41
CA THR A 106 20.73 7.01 10.54
C THR A 106 20.17 6.02 11.56
N ASP A 107 19.52 6.53 12.60
CA ASP A 107 19.00 5.78 13.73
C ASP A 107 17.82 6.51 14.39
N ARG A 108 17.26 5.87 15.42
CA ARG A 108 16.15 6.39 16.21
C ARG A 108 16.51 7.70 16.94
N ALA A 109 17.71 7.80 17.52
CA ALA A 109 18.10 8.96 18.32
C ALA A 109 18.17 10.21 17.44
N THR A 110 18.77 10.08 16.26
CA THR A 110 18.85 11.14 15.25
C THR A 110 17.46 11.59 14.79
N ALA A 111 16.51 10.65 14.59
CA ALA A 111 15.13 10.99 14.26
C ALA A 111 14.43 11.76 15.40
N VAL A 112 14.68 11.40 16.66
CA VAL A 112 14.16 12.12 17.83
C VAL A 112 14.75 13.52 17.93
N ASP A 113 16.06 13.69 17.69
CA ASP A 113 16.73 14.99 17.70
C ASP A 113 16.19 15.94 16.61
N ILE A 114 15.81 15.40 15.45
CA ILE A 114 15.14 16.15 14.39
C ILE A 114 13.80 16.72 14.90
N VAL A 115 12.98 15.92 15.58
CA VAL A 115 11.70 16.39 16.15
C VAL A 115 11.94 17.41 17.27
N ALA A 116 12.93 17.19 18.14
CA ALA A 116 13.27 18.12 19.22
C ALA A 116 13.80 19.47 18.71
N ARG A 117 14.46 19.52 17.54
CA ARG A 117 14.83 20.78 16.88
C ARG A 117 13.61 21.52 16.34
N ALA A 118 12.67 20.81 15.71
CA ALA A 118 11.43 21.40 15.20
C ALA A 118 10.55 21.96 16.33
N ASP A 119 10.52 21.29 17.48
CA ASP A 119 9.84 21.76 18.68
C ASP A 119 10.45 23.06 19.22
N ARG A 120 11.78 23.10 19.39
CA ARG A 120 12.50 24.31 19.82
C ARG A 120 12.34 25.51 18.87
N ALA A 121 11.99 25.26 17.62
CA ALA A 121 11.70 26.27 16.61
C ALA A 121 10.20 26.62 16.50
N ASP A 122 9.38 26.18 17.47
CA ASP A 122 7.92 26.36 17.55
C ASP A 122 7.14 25.83 16.32
N GLU A 123 7.75 24.94 15.52
CA GLU A 123 7.14 24.47 14.28
C GLU A 123 5.97 23.53 14.55
N LEU A 124 6.11 22.64 15.53
CA LEU A 124 5.09 21.64 15.89
C LEU A 124 3.84 22.32 16.45
N THR A 125 4.03 23.27 17.38
CA THR A 125 2.95 24.09 17.94
C THR A 125 2.24 24.90 16.85
N ALA A 126 2.99 25.52 15.93
CA ALA A 126 2.43 26.27 14.83
C ALA A 126 1.64 25.40 13.81
N LEU A 127 2.04 24.14 13.62
CA LEU A 127 1.28 23.17 12.83
C LEU A 127 0.00 22.74 13.55
N ARG A 128 0.09 22.42 14.85
CA ARG A 128 -1.04 21.99 15.69
C ARG A 128 -2.20 22.98 15.62
N GLN A 129 -1.91 24.27 15.76
CA GLN A 129 -2.91 25.35 15.74
C GLN A 129 -3.67 25.46 14.39
N ARG A 130 -3.14 24.86 13.32
CA ARG A 130 -3.71 24.96 11.96
C ARG A 130 -4.40 23.68 11.50
N VAL A 131 -4.36 22.59 12.28
CA VAL A 131 -4.94 21.29 11.91
C VAL A 131 -6.42 21.41 11.53
N SER A 132 -7.18 22.24 12.25
CA SER A 132 -8.61 22.48 11.97
C SER A 132 -8.90 23.04 10.58
N ARG A 133 -7.90 23.67 9.93
CA ARG A 133 -8.00 24.26 8.58
C ARG A 133 -7.64 23.27 7.47
N LEU A 134 -7.18 22.06 7.80
CA LEU A 134 -6.88 21.04 6.79
C LEU A 134 -8.18 20.54 6.14
N SER A 135 -8.20 20.52 4.82
CA SER A 135 -9.19 19.72 4.09
C SER A 135 -8.97 18.23 4.39
N PRO A 136 -10.00 17.36 4.26
CA PRO A 136 -9.87 15.93 4.56
C PRO A 136 -8.67 15.27 3.85
N ARG A 137 -8.52 15.54 2.54
CA ARG A 137 -7.39 15.03 1.74
C ARG A 137 -6.02 15.50 2.26
N ASN A 138 -5.90 16.74 2.73
CA ASN A 138 -4.64 17.23 3.29
C ASN A 138 -4.42 16.72 4.72
N ALA A 139 -5.48 16.37 5.45
CA ALA A 139 -5.39 15.74 6.76
C ALA A 139 -4.87 14.30 6.66
N GLU A 140 -5.34 13.50 5.70
CA GLU A 140 -4.77 12.18 5.39
C GLU A 140 -3.29 12.29 4.97
N ALA A 141 -2.97 13.29 4.15
CA ALA A 141 -1.60 13.56 3.76
C ALA A 141 -0.73 13.86 4.98
N ALA A 142 -1.18 14.74 5.89
CA ALA A 142 -0.48 15.06 7.13
C ALA A 142 -0.35 13.84 8.06
N ALA A 143 -1.40 13.03 8.18
CA ALA A 143 -1.37 11.79 8.95
C ALA A 143 -0.29 10.82 8.46
N MET A 144 -0.12 10.67 7.14
CA MET A 144 0.98 9.88 6.60
C MET A 144 2.36 10.43 7.03
N ARG A 145 2.57 11.75 7.00
CA ARG A 145 3.86 12.36 7.44
C ARG A 145 4.10 12.14 8.93
N VAL A 146 3.07 12.33 9.75
CA VAL A 146 3.15 12.05 11.19
C VAL A 146 3.44 10.57 11.43
N ALA A 147 2.84 9.65 10.68
CA ALA A 147 3.11 8.22 10.79
C ALA A 147 4.57 7.91 10.47
N VAL A 148 5.13 8.50 9.41
CA VAL A 148 6.56 8.37 9.08
C VAL A 148 7.43 8.84 10.25
N ILE A 149 7.18 10.05 10.77
CA ILE A 149 7.96 10.59 11.89
C ILE A 149 7.85 9.69 13.13
N ALA A 150 6.63 9.25 13.47
CA ALA A 150 6.37 8.42 14.63
C ALA A 150 7.09 7.06 14.53
N VAL A 151 7.06 6.39 13.38
CA VAL A 151 7.79 5.12 13.22
C VAL A 151 9.30 5.32 13.21
N SER A 152 9.81 6.38 12.58
CA SER A 152 11.25 6.73 12.60
C SER A 152 11.77 6.95 14.02
N CYS A 153 10.97 7.58 14.87
CA CYS A 153 11.30 7.86 16.27
C CYS A 153 11.04 6.66 17.21
N GLY A 154 10.53 5.54 16.70
CA GLY A 154 10.17 4.37 17.51
C GLY A 154 8.95 4.58 18.41
N TRP A 155 8.08 5.52 18.06
CA TRP A 155 6.87 5.89 18.81
C TRP A 155 5.59 5.26 18.25
N GLY A 156 5.68 4.41 17.23
CA GLY A 156 4.50 3.89 16.53
C GLY A 156 3.51 3.09 17.39
N ALA A 157 3.95 2.54 18.53
CA ALA A 157 3.09 1.83 19.47
C ALA A 157 2.38 2.73 20.50
N LEU A 158 2.74 4.03 20.56
CA LEU A 158 2.20 4.93 21.56
C LEU A 158 0.76 5.31 21.24
N ASP A 159 -0.04 5.42 22.29
CA ASP A 159 -1.27 6.19 22.26
C ASP A 159 -0.89 7.66 22.54
N PRO A 160 -1.08 8.59 21.58
CA PRO A 160 -0.69 9.99 21.77
C PRO A 160 -1.44 10.71 22.89
N GLN A 161 -2.57 10.16 23.36
CA GLN A 161 -3.34 10.72 24.48
C GLN A 161 -2.93 10.16 25.85
N ALA A 162 -2.19 9.04 25.88
CA ALA A 162 -1.83 8.39 27.14
C ALA A 162 -0.80 9.22 27.92
N PRO A 163 -0.98 9.42 29.24
CA PRO A 163 -0.01 10.16 30.06
C PRO A 163 1.42 9.61 29.97
N ALA A 164 1.57 8.28 29.93
CA ALA A 164 2.86 7.62 29.80
C ALA A 164 3.58 7.92 28.48
N ALA A 165 2.87 8.32 27.42
CA ALA A 165 3.50 8.69 26.15
C ALA A 165 4.38 9.94 26.30
N ARG A 166 4.00 10.87 27.20
CA ARG A 166 4.75 12.10 27.49
C ARG A 166 6.12 11.84 28.12
N GLU A 167 6.31 10.67 28.73
CA GLU A 167 7.60 10.27 29.31
C GLU A 167 8.60 9.81 28.23
N VAL A 168 8.11 9.44 27.04
CA VAL A 168 8.89 8.75 25.99
C VAL A 168 9.02 9.58 24.71
N ALA A 169 8.07 10.47 24.45
CA ALA A 169 7.97 11.24 23.21
C ALA A 169 7.79 12.73 23.47
N ASN A 170 8.15 13.54 22.47
CA ASN A 170 8.03 14.98 22.53
C ASN A 170 6.55 15.41 22.65
N GLU A 171 6.22 16.22 23.67
CA GLU A 171 4.84 16.59 23.98
C GLU A 171 4.17 17.37 22.84
N ALA A 172 4.83 18.37 22.24
CA ALA A 172 4.28 19.12 21.12
C ALA A 172 4.00 18.25 19.89
N PHE A 173 4.85 17.23 19.66
CA PHE A 173 4.59 16.23 18.63
C PHE A 173 3.38 15.35 18.94
N LEU A 174 3.24 14.87 20.19
CA LEU A 174 2.08 14.09 20.62
C LEU A 174 0.78 14.89 20.46
N GLU A 175 0.79 16.18 20.80
CA GLU A 175 -0.36 17.07 20.59
C GLU A 175 -0.72 17.26 19.12
N LEU A 176 0.28 17.41 18.24
CA LEU A 176 0.06 17.48 16.79
C LEU A 176 -0.51 16.16 16.26
N TRP A 177 0.05 15.03 16.67
CA TRP A 177 -0.42 13.71 16.29
C TRP A 177 -1.87 13.51 16.74
N ALA A 178 -2.18 13.74 18.01
CA ALA A 178 -3.51 13.71 18.58
C ALA A 178 -4.52 14.58 17.78
N ALA A 179 -4.13 15.81 17.45
CA ALA A 179 -5.00 16.72 16.69
C ALA A 179 -5.28 16.19 15.28
N ILE A 180 -4.27 15.62 14.61
CA ILE A 180 -4.44 15.03 13.27
C ILE A 180 -5.29 13.76 13.35
N ALA A 181 -5.04 12.87 14.32
CA ALA A 181 -5.83 11.67 14.57
C ALA A 181 -7.33 12.01 14.72
N HIS A 182 -7.63 13.02 15.53
CA HIS A 182 -8.99 13.54 15.68
C HIS A 182 -9.55 14.11 14.37
N ARG A 183 -8.73 14.84 13.59
CA ARG A 183 -9.16 15.44 12.32
C ARG A 183 -9.53 14.40 11.24
N ILE A 184 -8.88 13.24 11.25
CA ILE A 184 -9.15 12.14 10.31
C ILE A 184 -10.08 11.06 10.89
N ASP A 185 -10.56 11.22 12.13
CA ASP A 185 -11.38 10.23 12.85
C ASP A 185 -10.71 8.83 12.90
N HIS A 186 -9.40 8.81 13.18
CA HIS A 186 -8.62 7.57 13.22
C HIS A 186 -7.44 7.69 14.19
N ASP A 187 -7.57 7.09 15.37
CA ASP A 187 -6.55 7.24 16.43
C ASP A 187 -5.26 6.45 16.17
N GLN A 188 -5.37 5.26 15.59
CA GLN A 188 -4.26 4.32 15.47
C GLN A 188 -3.75 4.20 14.04
N PHE A 189 -3.51 5.32 13.36
CA PHE A 189 -3.12 5.33 11.95
C PHE A 189 -1.66 4.99 11.69
N VAL A 190 -0.81 4.82 12.71
CA VAL A 190 0.60 4.49 12.51
C VAL A 190 0.76 3.01 12.17
N ALA A 191 0.74 2.70 10.88
CA ALA A 191 0.82 1.34 10.37
C ALA A 191 1.27 1.31 8.90
N LEU A 192 1.77 0.15 8.43
CA LEU A 192 2.15 -0.05 7.03
C LEU A 192 1.00 0.24 6.05
N PRO A 193 -0.29 -0.10 6.32
CA PRO A 193 -1.38 0.31 5.43
C PRO A 193 -1.44 1.82 5.22
N THR A 194 -1.34 2.63 6.27
CA THR A 194 -1.33 4.10 6.14
C THR A 194 -0.12 4.58 5.36
N LEU A 195 1.06 4.04 5.67
CA LEU A 195 2.29 4.35 4.97
C LEU A 195 2.17 3.97 3.49
N ALA A 196 1.71 2.77 3.15
CA ALA A 196 1.57 2.33 1.76
C ALA A 196 0.50 3.13 1.00
N LEU A 197 -0.73 3.21 1.52
CA LEU A 197 -1.89 3.79 0.81
C LEU A 197 -1.76 5.29 0.54
N HIS A 198 -1.01 6.03 1.38
CA HIS A 198 -0.86 7.48 1.28
C HIS A 198 0.57 7.96 0.94
N ASN A 199 1.55 7.06 0.79
CA ASN A 199 2.94 7.41 0.44
C ASN A 199 3.34 6.98 -0.97
N TRP A 200 2.57 7.35 -1.98
CA TRP A 200 2.91 7.08 -3.37
C TRP A 200 2.38 8.15 -4.32
N ALA A 201 3.06 8.30 -5.45
CA ALA A 201 2.62 9.12 -6.57
C ALA A 201 3.09 8.48 -7.88
N PRO A 202 2.41 8.72 -9.01
CA PRO A 202 2.97 8.38 -10.30
C PRO A 202 4.23 9.23 -10.53
N GLU A 203 5.29 8.61 -11.06
CA GLU A 203 6.57 9.30 -11.35
C GLU A 203 6.33 10.49 -12.30
N ARG A 204 5.50 10.27 -13.31
CA ARG A 204 5.09 11.25 -14.32
C ARG A 204 3.61 11.57 -14.18
N LYS A 205 3.24 12.82 -14.45
CA LYS A 205 1.83 13.21 -14.48
C LYS A 205 1.10 12.39 -15.57
N PRO A 206 0.02 11.67 -15.25
CA PRO A 206 -0.72 10.90 -16.24
C PRO A 206 -1.30 11.84 -17.31
N ARG A 207 -1.20 11.42 -18.58
CA ARG A 207 -1.62 12.24 -19.74
C ARG A 207 -3.14 12.34 -19.91
N ARG A 208 -3.89 11.43 -19.29
CA ARG A 208 -5.36 11.36 -19.30
C ARG A 208 -5.87 11.06 -17.90
N HIS A 209 -7.15 11.28 -17.68
CA HIS A 209 -7.80 10.81 -16.46
C HIS A 209 -7.80 9.27 -16.44
N ILE A 210 -7.26 8.68 -15.38
CA ILE A 210 -7.16 7.23 -15.17
C ILE A 210 -7.72 6.96 -13.76
N PRO A 211 -8.61 5.97 -13.58
CA PRO A 211 -9.07 5.54 -12.27
C PRO A 211 -7.89 5.21 -11.34
N ILE A 212 -8.04 5.47 -10.04
CA ILE A 212 -6.91 5.38 -9.10
C ILE A 212 -6.32 3.97 -9.03
N ASP A 213 -7.15 2.93 -9.09
CA ASP A 213 -6.73 1.53 -9.09
C ASP A 213 -5.94 1.19 -10.36
N GLN A 214 -6.35 1.72 -11.52
CA GLN A 214 -5.62 1.53 -12.75
C GLN A 214 -4.29 2.29 -12.72
N LEU A 215 -4.30 3.53 -12.24
CA LEU A 215 -3.09 4.35 -12.08
C LEU A 215 -2.04 3.63 -11.24
N ALA A 216 -2.44 3.12 -10.07
CA ALA A 216 -1.55 2.41 -9.16
C ALA A 216 -1.02 1.07 -9.73
N ARG A 217 -1.77 0.44 -10.65
CA ARG A 217 -1.36 -0.82 -11.29
C ARG A 217 -0.44 -0.65 -12.48
N THR A 218 -0.67 0.38 -13.30
CA THR A 218 -0.04 0.48 -14.63
C THR A 218 1.09 1.51 -14.71
N GLU A 219 1.08 2.53 -13.86
CA GLU A 219 2.12 3.55 -13.88
C GLU A 219 3.33 3.18 -13.02
N GLN A 220 4.47 3.76 -13.36
CA GLN A 220 5.64 3.72 -12.49
C GLN A 220 5.37 4.59 -11.26
N LEU A 221 5.41 3.99 -10.07
CA LEU A 221 5.14 4.66 -8.81
C LEU A 221 6.45 5.03 -8.11
N VAL A 222 6.42 6.16 -7.41
CA VAL A 222 7.50 6.62 -6.53
C VAL A 222 6.91 6.96 -5.16
N PRO A 223 7.62 6.68 -4.06
CA PRO A 223 7.17 7.12 -2.74
C PRO A 223 7.24 8.64 -2.63
N ILE A 224 6.31 9.23 -1.88
CA ILE A 224 6.27 10.69 -1.66
C ILE A 224 7.36 11.09 -0.65
N VAL A 225 7.42 10.39 0.47
CA VAL A 225 8.48 10.42 1.49
C VAL A 225 9.30 9.15 1.33
N ARG A 226 10.58 9.33 1.01
CA ARG A 226 11.53 8.24 0.76
C ARG A 226 12.26 7.88 2.05
N TRP A 227 12.52 6.60 2.25
CA TRP A 227 13.41 6.09 3.30
C TRP A 227 14.85 5.91 2.82
N ALA A 228 15.08 5.94 1.51
CA ALA A 228 16.40 6.10 0.92
C ALA A 228 16.75 7.59 0.72
N PRO A 229 18.00 8.01 0.97
CA PRO A 229 18.48 9.36 0.65
C PRO A 229 18.23 9.75 -0.81
N GLU A 230 18.13 11.05 -1.08
CA GLU A 230 17.97 11.55 -2.44
C GLU A 230 19.16 11.15 -3.33
N GLY A 231 18.89 10.83 -4.59
CA GLY A 231 19.90 10.32 -5.53
C GLY A 231 20.29 8.85 -5.36
N GLN A 232 19.91 8.18 -4.26
CA GLN A 232 20.13 6.74 -4.07
C GLN A 232 19.00 5.90 -4.69
N PRO A 233 19.21 4.59 -4.94
CA PRO A 233 18.10 3.68 -5.28
C PRO A 233 17.08 3.59 -4.15
N LEU A 234 15.83 3.20 -4.47
CA LEU A 234 14.78 2.98 -3.47
C LEU A 234 15.19 1.89 -2.47
N SER A 235 14.87 2.10 -1.20
CA SER A 235 15.14 1.13 -0.14
C SER A 235 14.19 -0.08 -0.21
N ARG A 236 14.51 -1.16 0.53
CA ARG A 236 13.59 -2.29 0.69
C ARG A 236 12.25 -1.88 1.28
N LEU A 237 12.23 -0.94 2.24
CA LEU A 237 11.00 -0.42 2.84
C LEU A 237 10.18 0.37 1.81
N ASP A 238 10.81 1.24 1.02
CA ASP A 238 10.14 1.96 -0.07
C ASP A 238 9.49 1.00 -1.05
N ARG A 239 10.24 -0.04 -1.48
CA ARG A 239 9.73 -1.07 -2.40
C ARG A 239 8.60 -1.89 -1.80
N LEU A 240 8.67 -2.25 -0.52
CA LEU A 240 7.59 -2.96 0.18
C LEU A 240 6.30 -2.13 0.21
N MET A 241 6.40 -0.83 0.51
CA MET A 241 5.24 0.07 0.50
C MET A 241 4.60 0.20 -0.89
N LEU A 242 5.41 0.31 -1.95
CA LEU A 242 4.91 0.34 -3.32
C LEU A 242 4.29 -1.01 -3.74
N ALA A 243 4.90 -2.13 -3.37
CA ALA A 243 4.36 -3.46 -3.63
C ALA A 243 3.02 -3.67 -2.90
N ALA A 244 2.88 -3.20 -1.66
CA ALA A 244 1.63 -3.20 -0.92
C ALA A 244 0.57 -2.31 -1.58
N THR A 245 0.94 -1.12 -2.05
CA THR A 245 0.04 -0.24 -2.82
C THR A 245 -0.50 -0.92 -4.08
N ARG A 246 0.37 -1.60 -4.83
CA ARG A 246 -0.02 -2.37 -6.03
C ARG A 246 -0.92 -3.55 -5.68
N LEU A 247 -0.67 -4.21 -4.55
CA LEU A 247 -1.51 -5.30 -4.06
C LEU A 247 -2.93 -4.78 -3.77
N GLU A 248 -3.05 -3.64 -3.09
CA GLU A 248 -4.34 -2.98 -2.80
C GLU A 248 -5.07 -2.56 -4.08
N ALA A 249 -4.33 -2.05 -5.07
CA ALA A 249 -4.88 -1.66 -6.36
C ALA A 249 -5.45 -2.85 -7.16
N HIS A 250 -4.84 -4.02 -7.06
CA HIS A 250 -5.41 -5.26 -7.60
C HIS A 250 -6.53 -5.83 -6.72
N GLY A 251 -6.51 -5.52 -5.42
CA GLY A 251 -7.49 -5.92 -4.43
C GLY A 251 -8.92 -5.46 -4.72
N ILE A 252 -9.11 -4.42 -5.53
CA ILE A 252 -10.44 -3.93 -5.95
C ILE A 252 -11.34 -5.02 -6.55
N TRP A 253 -10.74 -6.01 -7.23
CA TRP A 253 -11.50 -7.11 -7.81
C TRP A 253 -12.14 -8.01 -6.74
N LEU A 254 -11.57 -8.08 -5.54
CA LEU A 254 -12.18 -8.76 -4.40
C LEU A 254 -13.45 -8.04 -3.93
N PHE A 255 -13.43 -6.71 -3.89
CA PHE A 255 -14.62 -5.91 -3.53
C PHE A 255 -15.76 -6.15 -4.50
N ARG A 256 -15.48 -6.05 -5.80
CA ARG A 256 -16.48 -6.29 -6.86
C ARG A 256 -17.02 -7.72 -6.85
N LEU A 257 -16.22 -8.68 -6.37
CA LEU A 257 -16.64 -10.07 -6.23
C LEU A 257 -17.41 -10.32 -4.94
N ALA A 258 -17.12 -9.57 -3.88
CA ALA A 258 -17.69 -9.77 -2.54
C ALA A 258 -19.22 -9.70 -2.59
N ASP A 259 -19.81 -8.78 -3.35
CA ASP A 259 -21.26 -8.67 -3.53
C ASP A 259 -21.90 -9.91 -4.16
N THR A 260 -21.15 -10.67 -4.95
CA THR A 260 -21.65 -11.93 -5.52
C THR A 260 -21.72 -13.04 -4.47
N LEU A 261 -20.84 -13.02 -3.47
CA LEU A 261 -20.77 -14.04 -2.41
C LEU A 261 -21.54 -13.64 -1.15
N ALA A 262 -21.70 -12.35 -0.90
CA ALA A 262 -22.35 -11.80 0.28
C ALA A 262 -23.85 -12.16 0.31
N GLY A 263 -24.29 -12.79 1.40
CA GLY A 263 -25.71 -13.07 1.65
C GLY A 263 -26.32 -14.17 0.78
N ARG A 264 -25.54 -14.83 -0.08
CA ARG A 264 -26.03 -15.93 -0.90
C ARG A 264 -26.03 -17.26 -0.15
N ALA A 265 -27.04 -18.09 -0.45
CA ALA A 265 -27.04 -19.47 0.00
C ALA A 265 -25.85 -20.22 -0.64
N PRO A 266 -25.16 -21.11 0.08
CA PRO A 266 -24.03 -21.84 -0.49
C PRO A 266 -24.41 -22.74 -1.68
N ASP A 267 -25.70 -23.07 -1.83
CA ASP A 267 -26.28 -23.82 -2.94
C ASP A 267 -26.64 -22.96 -4.16
N ASP A 268 -26.36 -21.65 -4.12
CA ASP A 268 -26.58 -20.76 -5.27
C ASP A 268 -25.60 -21.11 -6.40
N SER A 269 -26.15 -21.36 -7.59
CA SER A 269 -25.42 -21.71 -8.82
C SER A 269 -24.29 -20.74 -9.22
N SER A 270 -24.32 -19.49 -8.73
CA SER A 270 -23.28 -18.48 -8.98
C SER A 270 -22.07 -18.61 -8.05
N THR A 271 -22.22 -19.26 -6.89
CA THR A 271 -21.17 -19.41 -5.87
C THR A 271 -19.90 -20.10 -6.41
N PRO A 272 -19.99 -21.23 -7.15
CA PRO A 272 -18.79 -21.91 -7.64
C PRO A 272 -18.05 -21.05 -8.68
N THR A 273 -18.79 -20.33 -9.52
CA THR A 273 -18.22 -19.39 -10.51
C THR A 273 -17.51 -18.23 -9.80
N ALA A 274 -18.10 -17.69 -8.74
CA ALA A 274 -17.50 -16.63 -7.94
C ALA A 274 -16.22 -17.11 -7.24
N LEU A 275 -16.20 -18.31 -6.65
CA LEU A 275 -15.00 -18.88 -6.03
C LEU A 275 -13.87 -19.12 -7.05
N ARG A 276 -14.16 -19.61 -8.26
CA ARG A 276 -13.13 -19.70 -9.33
C ARG A 276 -12.60 -18.33 -9.76
N ARG A 277 -13.43 -17.28 -9.75
CA ARG A 277 -12.98 -15.90 -9.97
C ARG A 277 -12.06 -15.43 -8.83
N LEU A 278 -12.41 -15.76 -7.58
CA LEU A 278 -11.58 -15.45 -6.41
C LEU A 278 -10.20 -16.09 -6.50
N VAL A 279 -10.13 -17.39 -6.83
CA VAL A 279 -8.86 -18.12 -7.03
C VAL A 279 -7.99 -17.43 -8.06
N ARG A 280 -8.56 -17.03 -9.21
CA ARG A 280 -7.83 -16.29 -10.25
C ARG A 280 -7.32 -14.94 -9.77
N ILE A 281 -8.11 -14.20 -8.99
CA ILE A 281 -7.68 -12.94 -8.39
C ILE A 281 -6.50 -13.19 -7.43
N GLN A 282 -6.60 -14.18 -6.55
CA GLN A 282 -5.53 -14.55 -5.61
C GLN A 282 -4.24 -14.98 -6.33
N HIS A 283 -4.34 -15.72 -7.43
CA HIS A 283 -3.19 -16.04 -8.26
C HIS A 283 -2.55 -14.81 -8.91
N ALA A 284 -3.35 -13.88 -9.42
CA ALA A 284 -2.85 -12.63 -9.99
C ALA A 284 -2.13 -11.77 -8.93
N LEU A 285 -2.73 -11.63 -7.74
CA LEU A 285 -2.12 -10.97 -6.59
C LEU A 285 -0.78 -11.64 -6.21
N ARG A 286 -0.77 -12.97 -6.14
CA ARG A 286 0.44 -13.73 -5.79
C ARG A 286 1.52 -13.57 -6.86
N ALA A 287 1.18 -13.63 -8.14
CA ALA A 287 2.12 -13.42 -9.24
C ALA A 287 2.73 -12.02 -9.20
N GLN A 288 1.90 -10.99 -8.91
CA GLN A 288 2.39 -9.63 -8.71
C GLN A 288 3.43 -9.57 -7.57
N LEU A 289 3.15 -10.15 -6.40
CA LEU A 289 4.13 -10.17 -5.31
C LEU A 289 5.45 -10.88 -5.68
N HIS A 290 5.39 -11.97 -6.46
CA HIS A 290 6.62 -12.63 -6.94
C HIS A 290 7.41 -11.73 -7.90
N SER A 291 6.73 -10.96 -8.75
CA SER A 291 7.41 -10.05 -9.69
C SER A 291 8.15 -8.92 -8.96
N GLU A 292 7.67 -8.48 -7.80
CA GLU A 292 8.33 -7.44 -6.97
C GLU A 292 9.51 -8.01 -6.16
N ALA A 293 9.53 -9.32 -5.90
CA ALA A 293 10.44 -9.95 -4.93
C ALA A 293 11.92 -9.76 -5.30
N ALA A 294 12.27 -9.89 -6.58
CA ALA A 294 13.65 -9.77 -7.04
C ALA A 294 14.21 -8.35 -6.84
N GLU A 295 13.44 -7.33 -7.23
CA GLU A 295 13.86 -5.94 -7.07
C GLU A 295 13.89 -5.51 -5.61
N LEU A 296 12.96 -6.03 -4.79
CA LEU A 296 12.95 -5.80 -3.35
C LEU A 296 14.18 -6.44 -2.68
N ALA A 297 14.56 -7.67 -3.05
CA ALA A 297 15.73 -8.34 -2.49
C ALA A 297 17.04 -7.61 -2.84
N ALA A 298 17.14 -7.06 -4.05
CA ALA A 298 18.31 -6.33 -4.53
C ALA A 298 18.43 -4.90 -3.98
N ALA A 299 17.37 -4.34 -3.40
CA ALA A 299 17.38 -2.99 -2.86
C ALA A 299 18.18 -2.89 -1.55
N PRO A 300 18.79 -1.72 -1.26
CA PRO A 300 19.48 -1.47 0.00
C PRO A 300 18.48 -1.41 1.17
N ALA A 301 18.95 -1.82 2.35
CA ALA A 301 18.24 -1.65 3.61
C ALA A 301 19.17 -1.07 4.68
N THR A 302 18.62 -0.24 5.56
CA THR A 302 19.30 0.30 6.74
C THR A 302 18.79 -0.35 8.02
N ASP A 303 19.57 -0.27 9.09
CA ASP A 303 19.17 -0.79 10.41
C ASP A 303 17.94 -0.09 10.97
N GLN A 304 17.83 1.22 10.73
CA GLN A 304 16.64 1.99 11.08
C GLN A 304 15.38 1.44 10.39
N GLN A 305 15.44 1.15 9.08
CA GLN A 305 14.30 0.58 8.33
C GLN A 305 13.91 -0.81 8.86
N ARG A 306 14.91 -1.63 9.23
CA ARG A 306 14.66 -2.94 9.85
C ARG A 306 14.00 -2.80 11.22
N ALA A 307 14.45 -1.86 12.04
CA ALA A 307 13.86 -1.57 13.35
C ALA A 307 12.40 -1.09 13.21
N VAL A 308 12.10 -0.24 12.22
CA VAL A 308 10.74 0.20 11.89
C VAL A 308 9.85 -0.99 11.53
N LEU A 309 10.31 -1.88 10.64
CA LEU A 309 9.57 -3.07 10.25
C LEU A 309 9.34 -4.03 11.43
N ALA A 310 10.34 -4.22 12.29
CA ALA A 310 10.21 -5.04 13.49
C ALA A 310 9.16 -4.46 14.47
N ALA A 311 9.22 -3.16 14.75
CA ALA A 311 8.26 -2.49 15.64
C ALA A 311 6.82 -2.56 15.10
N LEU A 312 6.63 -2.38 13.79
CA LEU A 312 5.32 -2.54 13.16
C LEU A 312 4.85 -4.01 13.18
N ALA A 313 5.76 -4.97 13.05
CA ALA A 313 5.43 -6.39 13.12
C ALA A 313 4.88 -6.78 14.50
N GLU A 314 5.52 -6.30 15.58
CA GLU A 314 5.10 -6.54 16.97
C GLU A 314 3.67 -6.05 17.24
N GLN A 315 3.26 -4.97 16.57
CA GLN A 315 1.93 -4.38 16.70
C GLN A 315 0.87 -5.06 15.82
N GLY A 316 1.29 -5.94 14.90
CA GLY A 316 0.43 -6.45 13.82
C GLY A 316 0.10 -5.38 12.77
N ALA A 317 0.88 -4.31 12.69
CA ALA A 317 0.63 -3.14 11.87
C ALA A 317 1.21 -3.26 10.44
N LEU A 318 1.55 -4.48 10.00
CA LEU A 318 2.12 -4.75 8.67
C LEU A 318 1.09 -5.29 7.67
N GLU A 319 -0.04 -5.84 8.12
CA GLU A 319 -0.94 -6.58 7.23
C GLU A 319 -1.76 -5.65 6.32
N PRO A 320 -1.65 -5.80 4.98
CA PRO A 320 -2.46 -5.03 4.03
C PRO A 320 -3.94 -5.38 4.16
N PRO A 321 -4.86 -4.39 4.17
CA PRO A 321 -6.29 -4.63 4.29
C PRO A 321 -6.89 -5.54 3.20
N VAL A 322 -6.31 -5.63 2.00
CA VAL A 322 -6.74 -6.59 0.97
C VAL A 322 -6.64 -8.06 1.42
N LEU A 323 -5.65 -8.41 2.24
CA LEU A 323 -5.54 -9.78 2.78
C LEU A 323 -6.62 -10.07 3.82
N GLN A 324 -6.99 -9.06 4.62
CA GLN A 324 -8.10 -9.15 5.55
C GLN A 324 -9.45 -9.26 4.82
N ALA A 325 -9.60 -8.58 3.68
CA ALA A 325 -10.77 -8.70 2.83
C ALA A 325 -10.90 -10.09 2.19
N ALA A 326 -9.79 -10.66 1.72
CA ALA A 326 -9.79 -12.03 1.17
C ALA A 326 -10.23 -13.08 2.21
N ASP A 327 -9.78 -12.94 3.46
CA ASP A 327 -10.25 -13.77 4.59
C ASP A 327 -11.75 -13.62 4.83
N ALA A 328 -12.24 -12.36 4.83
CA ALA A 328 -13.64 -12.05 5.07
C ALA A 328 -14.54 -12.66 3.98
N VAL A 329 -14.16 -12.50 2.71
CA VAL A 329 -14.89 -13.03 1.53
C VAL A 329 -14.98 -14.56 1.55
N LEU A 330 -13.97 -15.28 2.06
CA LEU A 330 -14.02 -16.73 2.21
C LEU A 330 -14.79 -17.21 3.45
N GLY A 331 -15.36 -16.30 4.24
CA GLY A 331 -16.01 -16.62 5.51
C GLY A 331 -15.04 -17.12 6.59
N ILE A 332 -13.73 -16.96 6.37
CA ILE A 332 -12.66 -17.31 7.33
C ILE A 332 -12.56 -16.22 8.40
N GLY A 333 -13.08 -15.02 8.10
CA GLY A 333 -13.08 -13.82 8.94
C GLY A 333 -13.77 -13.93 10.31
N GLY A 334 -14.77 -14.80 10.46
CA GLY A 334 -15.65 -14.83 11.64
C GLY A 334 -15.48 -16.00 12.62
N ARG A 335 -15.44 -15.66 13.92
CA ARG A 335 -15.69 -16.51 15.11
C ARG A 335 -14.81 -17.76 15.26
N ARG A 336 -13.51 -17.57 15.41
CA ARG A 336 -12.59 -18.57 15.99
C ARG A 336 -11.97 -17.99 17.27
N PRO A 337 -11.55 -18.84 18.24
CA PRO A 337 -10.86 -18.36 19.44
C PRO A 337 -9.64 -17.54 19.02
N GLY A 338 -9.60 -16.25 19.40
CA GLY A 338 -8.62 -15.28 18.89
C GLY A 338 -9.22 -14.00 18.26
N GLU A 339 -10.53 -13.75 18.39
CA GLU A 339 -11.22 -12.54 17.89
C GLU A 339 -10.55 -11.23 18.29
N GLY A 340 -9.97 -11.16 19.49
CA GLY A 340 -9.18 -10.02 19.95
C GLY A 340 -8.02 -9.70 19.00
N ARG A 341 -7.38 -10.70 18.39
CA ARG A 341 -6.26 -10.51 17.47
C ARG A 341 -6.67 -9.79 16.19
N ARG A 342 -7.84 -10.08 15.60
CA ARG A 342 -8.28 -9.43 14.34
C ARG A 342 -8.88 -8.06 14.54
N GLN A 343 -9.65 -7.85 15.62
CA GLN A 343 -10.08 -6.51 15.99
C GLN A 343 -8.87 -5.62 16.29
N HIS A 344 -7.85 -6.19 16.94
CA HIS A 344 -6.56 -5.54 17.13
C HIS A 344 -5.89 -5.24 15.78
N LEU A 345 -5.79 -6.15 14.81
CA LEU A 345 -5.21 -5.84 13.49
C LEU A 345 -5.95 -4.73 12.73
N ARG A 346 -7.28 -4.68 12.84
CA ARG A 346 -8.12 -3.70 12.15
C ARG A 346 -8.07 -2.30 12.74
N ARG A 347 -7.58 -2.12 13.97
CA ARG A 347 -7.51 -0.80 14.64
C ARG A 347 -6.72 0.23 13.82
N HIS A 348 -5.83 -0.25 12.97
CA HIS A 348 -5.03 0.56 12.05
C HIS A 348 -5.73 0.96 10.75
N LEU A 349 -7.00 0.60 10.59
CA LEU A 349 -7.80 0.97 9.44
C LEU A 349 -8.83 2.04 9.82
N PRO A 350 -9.15 2.97 8.89
CA PRO A 350 -10.25 3.92 9.06
C PRO A 350 -11.57 3.23 9.42
N ALA A 351 -12.44 3.93 10.17
CA ALA A 351 -13.72 3.40 10.65
C ALA A 351 -14.57 2.77 9.53
N GLN A 352 -14.63 3.42 8.36
CA GLN A 352 -15.37 2.93 7.20
C GLN A 352 -14.86 1.57 6.69
N HIS A 353 -13.53 1.39 6.60
CA HIS A 353 -12.90 0.15 6.15
C HIS A 353 -13.11 -0.97 7.17
N ARG A 354 -13.05 -0.65 8.47
CA ARG A 354 -13.37 -1.59 9.55
C ARG A 354 -14.83 -2.04 9.46
N ALA A 355 -15.76 -1.10 9.29
CA ALA A 355 -17.19 -1.38 9.19
C ALA A 355 -17.51 -2.28 8.00
N TRP A 356 -16.91 -2.00 6.83
CA TRP A 356 -17.07 -2.84 5.64
C TRP A 356 -16.55 -4.26 5.85
N LEU A 357 -15.32 -4.41 6.39
CA LEU A 357 -14.77 -5.73 6.71
C LEU A 357 -15.63 -6.51 7.70
N SER A 358 -16.14 -5.83 8.74
CA SER A 358 -17.05 -6.43 9.71
C SER A 358 -18.39 -6.83 9.10
N ALA A 359 -18.90 -6.10 8.10
CA ALA A 359 -20.09 -6.50 7.35
C ALA A 359 -19.82 -7.75 6.50
N MET A 360 -18.69 -7.78 5.80
CA MET A 360 -18.26 -8.94 5.00
C MET A 360 -18.07 -10.20 5.83
N ASP A 361 -17.47 -10.09 7.03
CA ASP A 361 -17.36 -11.25 7.93
C ASP A 361 -18.70 -11.88 8.27
N ARG A 362 -19.77 -11.07 8.36
CA ARG A 362 -21.13 -11.56 8.61
C ARG A 362 -21.77 -12.12 7.34
N HIS A 363 -21.70 -11.39 6.23
CA HIS A 363 -22.41 -11.73 4.99
C HIS A 363 -21.79 -12.93 4.26
N CYS A 364 -20.48 -13.11 4.37
CA CYS A 364 -19.75 -14.22 3.74
C CYS A 364 -19.51 -15.40 4.69
N ALA A 365 -19.95 -15.31 5.97
CA ALA A 365 -19.87 -16.41 6.92
C ALA A 365 -20.46 -17.74 6.39
N PRO A 366 -21.59 -17.77 5.66
CA PRO A 366 -22.15 -19.01 5.12
C PRO A 366 -21.23 -19.72 4.11
N VAL A 367 -20.36 -18.99 3.40
CA VAL A 367 -19.44 -19.57 2.39
C VAL A 367 -18.54 -20.62 3.03
N ARG A 368 -18.13 -20.43 4.29
CA ARG A 368 -17.28 -21.39 5.01
C ARG A 368 -17.92 -22.77 5.19
N THR A 369 -19.26 -22.87 5.11
CA THR A 369 -19.97 -24.14 5.24
C THR A 369 -19.65 -25.09 4.08
N LEU A 370 -19.21 -24.57 2.93
CA LEU A 370 -18.74 -25.37 1.79
C LEU A 370 -17.54 -26.25 2.18
N ALA A 371 -16.74 -25.87 3.18
CA ALA A 371 -15.63 -26.67 3.69
C ALA A 371 -16.07 -28.04 4.25
N HIS A 372 -17.30 -28.11 4.75
CA HIS A 372 -17.87 -29.30 5.39
C HIS A 372 -18.76 -30.11 4.45
N ARG A 373 -18.95 -29.63 3.22
CA ARG A 373 -19.74 -30.32 2.20
C ARG A 373 -18.83 -31.20 1.35
N GLY A 374 -19.38 -32.26 0.78
CA GLY A 374 -18.72 -33.03 -0.28
C GLY A 374 -18.96 -32.41 -1.66
N GLY A 375 -18.22 -32.87 -2.67
CA GLY A 375 -18.48 -32.52 -4.07
C GLY A 375 -17.64 -31.37 -4.65
N PRO A 376 -17.96 -30.94 -5.88
CA PRO A 376 -17.12 -30.03 -6.67
C PRO A 376 -16.99 -28.63 -6.05
N ASP A 377 -18.06 -28.11 -5.44
CA ASP A 377 -18.05 -26.75 -4.86
C ASP A 377 -17.16 -26.66 -3.62
N ALA A 378 -17.12 -27.73 -2.82
CA ALA A 378 -16.20 -27.88 -1.71
C ALA A 378 -14.73 -28.00 -2.16
N ALA A 379 -14.48 -28.58 -3.34
CA ALA A 379 -13.14 -28.62 -3.93
C ALA A 379 -12.66 -27.22 -4.35
N VAL A 380 -13.51 -26.45 -5.03
CA VAL A 380 -13.21 -25.06 -5.43
C VAL A 380 -13.01 -24.16 -4.21
N TYR A 381 -13.81 -24.34 -3.16
CA TYR A 381 -13.62 -23.61 -1.90
C TYR A 381 -12.26 -23.93 -1.25
N ARG A 382 -11.88 -25.21 -1.16
CA ARG A 382 -10.55 -25.61 -0.64
C ARG A 382 -9.40 -25.03 -1.47
N GLU A 383 -9.51 -25.05 -2.79
CA GLU A 383 -8.54 -24.42 -3.69
C GLU A 383 -8.39 -22.91 -3.39
N ALA A 384 -9.51 -22.21 -3.16
CA ALA A 384 -9.49 -20.80 -2.78
C ALA A 384 -8.83 -20.56 -1.40
N GLN A 385 -9.01 -21.47 -0.44
CA GLN A 385 -8.32 -21.40 0.84
C GLN A 385 -6.81 -21.62 0.69
N GLU A 386 -6.41 -22.64 -0.06
CA GLU A 386 -5.00 -22.96 -0.32
C GLU A 386 -4.29 -21.83 -1.08
N SER A 387 -4.97 -21.24 -2.07
CA SER A 387 -4.47 -20.08 -2.81
C SER A 387 -4.30 -18.85 -1.91
N LEU A 388 -5.23 -18.59 -0.98
CA LEU A 388 -5.08 -17.52 0.01
C LEU A 388 -3.93 -17.77 0.99
N ILE A 389 -3.76 -19.01 1.49
CA ILE A 389 -2.62 -19.38 2.34
C ILE A 389 -1.31 -19.14 1.60
N ALA A 390 -1.24 -19.53 0.33
CA ALA A 390 -0.06 -19.32 -0.50
C ALA A 390 0.21 -17.82 -0.73
N LEU A 391 -0.82 -17.01 -1.00
CA LEU A 391 -0.72 -15.56 -1.12
C LEU A 391 -0.17 -14.92 0.17
N ARG A 392 -0.71 -15.30 1.33
CA ARG A 392 -0.24 -14.81 2.65
C ARG A 392 1.22 -15.16 2.88
N ARG A 393 1.61 -16.41 2.63
CA ARG A 393 3.01 -16.85 2.75
C ARG A 393 3.94 -16.05 1.85
N THR A 394 3.54 -15.79 0.61
CA THR A 394 4.32 -14.96 -0.32
C THR A 394 4.48 -13.52 0.22
N TYR A 395 3.40 -12.90 0.70
CA TYR A 395 3.49 -11.55 1.29
C TYR A 395 4.40 -11.53 2.54
N THR A 396 4.24 -12.51 3.44
CA THR A 396 5.12 -12.65 4.61
C THR A 396 6.59 -12.81 4.21
N ALA A 397 6.90 -13.58 3.16
CA ALA A 397 8.26 -13.72 2.66
C ALA A 397 8.85 -12.40 2.13
N LEU A 398 8.03 -11.56 1.46
CA LEU A 398 8.45 -10.20 1.05
C LEU A 398 8.76 -9.31 2.26
N VAL A 399 7.89 -9.32 3.28
CA VAL A 399 8.12 -8.59 4.53
C VAL A 399 9.41 -9.05 5.20
N GLN A 400 9.63 -10.36 5.28
CA GLN A 400 10.86 -10.94 5.85
C GLN A 400 12.10 -10.52 5.06
N THR A 401 12.01 -10.48 3.72
CA THR A 401 13.12 -10.02 2.87
C THR A 401 13.38 -8.53 3.07
N ALA A 402 12.33 -7.73 3.25
CA ALA A 402 12.47 -6.30 3.53
C ALA A 402 13.14 -6.03 4.90
N ALA A 403 12.84 -6.86 5.89
CA ALA A 403 13.42 -6.78 7.23
C ALA A 403 14.79 -7.50 7.37
N ALA A 404 15.21 -8.29 6.38
CA ALA A 404 16.46 -9.02 6.43
C ALA A 404 17.67 -8.08 6.37
N PRO A 405 18.80 -8.42 7.03
CA PRO A 405 20.05 -7.72 6.84
C PRO A 405 20.48 -7.68 5.36
N THR A 406 21.25 -6.67 4.96
CA THR A 406 21.86 -6.63 3.64
C THR A 406 23.06 -7.60 3.63
N PRO A 407 23.15 -8.57 2.71
CA PRO A 407 24.32 -9.44 2.60
C PRO A 407 25.59 -8.61 2.38
N GLY A 408 26.58 -8.74 3.25
CA GLY A 408 27.85 -7.99 3.17
C GLY A 408 27.90 -6.66 3.93
N GLY A 409 26.91 -6.36 4.80
CA GLY A 409 27.06 -5.29 5.79
C GLY A 409 28.21 -5.57 6.78
N PRO A 410 28.84 -4.55 7.37
CA PRO A 410 29.91 -4.75 8.34
C PRO A 410 29.42 -5.66 9.47
N LEU A 411 30.17 -6.73 9.73
CA LEU A 411 29.97 -7.54 10.93
C LEU A 411 30.09 -6.60 12.14
N PRO A 412 29.17 -6.68 13.13
CA PRO A 412 29.36 -5.93 14.36
C PRO A 412 30.70 -6.34 14.98
N GLU A 413 31.55 -5.36 15.30
CA GLU A 413 32.76 -5.61 16.09
C GLU A 413 32.34 -6.34 17.37
N ALA A 414 33.00 -7.47 17.63
CA ALA A 414 32.77 -8.22 18.85
C ALA A 414 33.12 -7.33 20.06
N ALA A 415 32.16 -7.23 20.99
CA ALA A 415 32.26 -6.46 22.23
C ALA A 415 33.40 -6.92 23.14
#